data_AF-G8ZXZ4-F1
#
_entry.id   AF-G8ZXZ4-F1
#
_cell.length_a   1.000
_cell.length_b   1.000
_cell.length_c   1.000
_cell.angle_alpha   90.00
_cell.angle_beta   90.00
_cell.angle_gamma   90.00
#
_symmetry.space_group_name_H-M   'P 1'
#
loop_
_entity.id
_entity.type
_entity.pdbx_description
1 polymer ?
#
loop_
_entity_poly.entity_id
_entity_poly.type
_entity_poly.pdbx_seq_one_letter_code
_entity_poly.pdbx_strand_id
1 'polypeptide(L)'
;MLRCIFRRSWPLRGPLRVRYSTVSPKSRLLSNEPAKMTSGSGSTAPRGGFMGKLPEQLISEGNGMKPTRAENQIDTLKCYNMLVDRGFTPAQTELVIDLLLETLNKNFFSSYNNVFLQNMELENQSHLFHAAETELKYAIQTSRDSQLNDQHLQLMKLIRDLDSLQDEINELIINLLQKDSKVDFNNQKTENTLLQRKIKLELSDCTNKIATKMLGNARSEIESLRWQTTRSGLLAILILVFFIMGGASFARKLTAQHDEAELKESEAKEPEITQ
;
A
#
# COMPACT_ATOMS: atom_id res chain seq x y z
N MET A 1 45.65 31.77 -23.17
CA MET A 1 45.68 30.38 -23.66
C MET A 1 44.26 29.82 -23.66
N LEU A 2 43.87 29.33 -24.83
CA LEU A 2 42.79 28.38 -25.13
C LEU A 2 41.34 28.70 -24.74
N ARG A 3 40.69 29.39 -25.69
CA ARG A 3 39.33 29.07 -26.14
C ARG A 3 39.32 27.77 -26.96
N CYS A 4 38.14 27.15 -27.05
CA CYS A 4 37.67 26.18 -28.05
C CYS A 4 38.06 24.70 -27.85
N ILE A 5 37.03 23.86 -27.68
CA ILE A 5 36.64 22.71 -28.52
C ILE A 5 35.91 21.69 -27.62
N PHE A 6 34.57 21.66 -27.66
CA PHE A 6 33.83 20.40 -27.77
C PHE A 6 32.38 20.69 -28.20
N ARG A 7 32.17 20.71 -29.50
CA ARG A 7 30.85 20.76 -30.13
C ARG A 7 30.46 19.31 -30.40
N ARG A 8 29.67 18.67 -29.52
CA ARG A 8 28.96 17.43 -29.87
C ARG A 8 27.49 17.72 -30.06
N SER A 9 27.11 17.66 -31.34
CA SER A 9 25.77 17.65 -31.88
C SER A 9 24.89 16.59 -31.20
N TRP A 10 23.73 17.03 -30.71
CA TRP A 10 22.63 16.19 -30.27
C TRP A 10 21.48 16.42 -31.25
N PRO A 11 21.03 15.42 -32.03
CA PRO A 11 19.78 15.56 -32.76
C PRO A 11 18.61 15.22 -31.83
N LEU A 12 17.73 16.20 -31.65
CA LEU A 12 16.40 16.05 -31.06
C LEU A 12 15.64 14.92 -31.79
N ARG A 13 15.36 13.81 -31.10
CA ARG A 13 14.41 12.79 -31.56
C ARG A 13 12.99 13.32 -31.36
N GLY A 14 12.29 13.57 -32.47
CA GLY A 14 10.85 13.84 -32.47
C GLY A 14 10.02 12.62 -32.05
N PRO A 15 8.72 12.82 -31.78
CA PRO A 15 7.83 11.77 -31.29
C PRO A 15 7.54 10.74 -32.40
N LEU A 16 7.77 9.46 -32.09
CA LEU A 16 7.36 8.31 -32.89
C LEU A 16 5.82 8.23 -32.89
N ARG A 17 5.21 8.75 -33.96
CA ARG A 17 3.79 8.54 -34.26
C ARG A 17 3.64 7.19 -34.97
N VAL A 18 3.34 6.13 -34.22
CA VAL A 18 2.96 4.83 -34.79
C VAL A 18 1.57 4.97 -35.40
N ARG A 19 1.50 4.91 -36.72
CA ARG A 19 0.26 4.93 -37.50
C ARG A 19 -0.20 3.49 -37.73
N TYR A 20 -1.15 3.01 -36.92
CA TYR A 20 -1.87 1.78 -37.24
C TYR A 20 -2.90 2.08 -38.32
N SER A 21 -2.74 1.49 -39.50
CA SER A 21 -3.79 1.47 -40.53
C SER A 21 -4.78 0.36 -40.20
N THR A 22 -5.97 0.74 -39.74
CA THR A 22 -7.10 -0.17 -39.57
C THR A 22 -7.72 -0.45 -40.93
N VAL A 23 -7.52 -1.64 -41.47
CA VAL A 23 -8.35 -2.15 -42.59
C VAL A 23 -9.55 -2.86 -41.97
N SER A 24 -10.72 -2.25 -42.14
CA SER A 24 -12.01 -2.74 -41.68
C SER A 24 -12.49 -3.90 -42.58
N PRO A 25 -12.94 -5.04 -42.03
CA PRO A 25 -13.66 -6.04 -42.81
C PRO A 25 -15.14 -5.63 -42.91
N LYS A 26 -15.57 -5.52 -44.16
CA LYS A 26 -16.92 -5.17 -44.61
C LYS A 26 -17.93 -6.21 -44.08
N SER A 27 -18.85 -5.77 -43.24
CA SER A 27 -20.01 -6.54 -42.80
C SER A 27 -20.91 -6.87 -44.00
N ARG A 28 -21.11 -8.16 -44.27
CA ARG A 28 -22.21 -8.64 -45.12
C ARG A 28 -23.28 -9.23 -44.21
N LEU A 29 -24.29 -8.42 -43.97
CA LEU A 29 -25.59 -8.82 -43.43
C LEU A 29 -26.22 -9.85 -44.36
N LEU A 30 -26.61 -11.00 -43.83
CA LEU A 30 -27.74 -11.75 -44.36
C LEU A 30 -28.52 -12.38 -43.20
N SER A 31 -29.68 -11.77 -42.95
CA SER A 31 -30.95 -12.33 -42.46
C SER A 31 -30.95 -13.36 -41.32
N ASN A 32 -31.54 -12.91 -40.21
CA ASN A 32 -32.18 -13.72 -39.17
C ASN A 32 -33.30 -14.61 -39.74
N GLU A 33 -33.33 -15.88 -39.32
CA GLU A 33 -34.55 -16.58 -38.89
C GLU A 33 -34.20 -17.63 -37.80
N PRO A 34 -35.07 -17.87 -36.80
CA PRO A 34 -34.67 -18.48 -35.54
C PRO A 34 -34.68 -20.01 -35.53
N ALA A 35 -33.69 -20.56 -34.82
CA ALA A 35 -33.53 -21.98 -34.53
C ALA A 35 -34.71 -22.58 -33.76
N LYS A 36 -35.19 -23.74 -34.21
CA LYS A 36 -36.04 -24.65 -33.44
C LYS A 36 -35.18 -25.76 -32.85
N MET A 37 -35.27 -25.91 -31.53
CA MET A 37 -34.66 -26.93 -30.69
C MET A 37 -34.77 -28.36 -31.27
N THR A 38 -33.65 -29.05 -31.30
CA THR A 38 -33.58 -30.48 -30.94
C THR A 38 -32.34 -30.68 -30.08
N SER A 39 -32.56 -30.97 -28.80
CA SER A 39 -31.51 -31.45 -27.88
C SER A 39 -31.04 -32.83 -28.32
N GLY A 40 -29.73 -33.07 -28.33
CA GLY A 40 -29.20 -34.40 -28.56
C GLY A 40 -27.70 -34.48 -28.38
N SER A 41 -27.30 -34.83 -27.16
CA SER A 41 -26.02 -35.45 -26.79
C SER A 41 -24.77 -34.56 -26.77
N GLY A 42 -24.17 -34.48 -25.58
CA GLY A 42 -22.94 -33.76 -25.32
C GLY A 42 -21.75 -34.29 -26.10
N SER A 43 -20.86 -33.36 -26.42
CA SER A 43 -19.47 -33.65 -26.71
C SER A 43 -18.66 -32.47 -26.20
N THR A 44 -18.02 -32.70 -25.06
CA THR A 44 -16.90 -31.95 -24.53
C THR A 44 -15.95 -31.59 -25.67
N ALA A 45 -15.71 -30.30 -25.88
CA ALA A 45 -14.76 -29.82 -26.87
C ALA A 45 -13.39 -30.53 -26.71
N PRO A 46 -12.87 -31.22 -27.74
CA PRO A 46 -11.48 -31.62 -27.73
C PRO A 46 -10.69 -30.47 -28.36
N ARG A 47 -10.22 -29.53 -27.52
CA ARG A 47 -9.23 -28.51 -27.90
C ARG A 47 -7.85 -29.12 -28.29
N GLY A 48 -7.76 -30.44 -28.44
CA GLY A 48 -6.57 -31.18 -28.89
C GLY A 48 -6.77 -32.01 -30.17
N GLY A 49 -7.77 -31.69 -31.00
CA GLY A 49 -8.20 -32.57 -32.09
C GLY A 49 -7.74 -32.25 -33.52
N PHE A 50 -7.16 -31.07 -33.79
CA PHE A 50 -6.85 -30.68 -35.17
C PHE A 50 -5.52 -31.24 -35.69
N MET A 51 -4.44 -31.11 -34.90
CA MET A 51 -3.11 -31.63 -35.26
C MET A 51 -3.08 -33.15 -35.47
N GLY A 52 -3.97 -33.90 -34.81
CA GLY A 52 -4.10 -35.35 -35.01
C GLY A 52 -4.86 -35.73 -36.29
N LYS A 53 -5.75 -34.86 -36.79
CA LYS A 53 -6.58 -35.08 -37.98
C LYS A 53 -5.97 -34.52 -39.26
N LEU A 54 -5.05 -33.57 -39.13
CA LEU A 54 -4.31 -32.97 -40.23
C LEU A 54 -3.66 -34.00 -41.18
N PRO A 55 -2.92 -35.02 -40.71
CA PRO A 55 -2.34 -36.01 -41.61
C PRO A 55 -3.41 -36.83 -42.35
N GLU A 56 -4.52 -37.18 -41.69
CA GLU A 56 -5.61 -37.92 -42.34
C GLU A 56 -6.33 -37.09 -43.40
N GLN A 57 -6.56 -35.80 -43.16
CA GLN A 57 -7.20 -34.92 -44.15
C GLN A 57 -6.28 -34.66 -45.36
N LEU A 58 -4.98 -34.48 -45.13
CA LEU A 58 -3.99 -34.36 -46.20
C LEU A 58 -3.94 -35.61 -47.10
N ILE A 59 -4.06 -36.80 -46.51
CA ILE A 59 -4.03 -38.07 -47.24
C ILE A 59 -5.38 -38.36 -47.92
N SER A 60 -6.51 -37.98 -47.30
CA SER A 60 -7.85 -38.27 -47.81
C SER A 60 -8.31 -37.32 -48.92
N GLU A 61 -7.84 -36.07 -48.95
CA GLU A 61 -8.19 -35.11 -50.02
C GLU A 61 -7.30 -35.23 -51.26
N GLY A 62 -6.20 -35.98 -51.20
CA GLY A 62 -5.34 -36.31 -52.36
C GLY A 62 -5.94 -37.36 -53.31
N ASN A 63 -7.26 -37.49 -53.35
CA ASN A 63 -7.92 -38.41 -54.28
C ASN A 63 -8.03 -37.71 -55.64
N GLY A 64 -6.97 -37.85 -56.44
CA GLY A 64 -6.77 -37.16 -57.71
C GLY A 64 -7.96 -37.25 -58.67
N MET A 65 -8.18 -36.18 -59.44
CA MET A 65 -9.25 -36.13 -60.44
C MET A 65 -9.08 -37.23 -61.50
N LYS A 66 -10.21 -37.67 -62.07
CA LYS A 66 -10.20 -38.66 -63.15
C LYS A 66 -9.54 -38.08 -64.41
N PRO A 67 -8.69 -38.85 -65.13
CA PRO A 67 -8.05 -38.39 -66.36
C PRO A 67 -9.08 -38.11 -67.45
N THR A 68 -8.86 -37.05 -68.22
CA THR A 68 -9.73 -36.66 -69.33
C THR A 68 -9.42 -37.50 -70.57
N ARG A 69 -10.42 -38.14 -71.18
CA ARG A 69 -10.26 -38.96 -72.40
C ARG A 69 -10.79 -38.22 -73.63
N ALA A 70 -10.24 -38.55 -74.80
CA ALA A 70 -10.71 -38.04 -76.09
C ALA A 70 -12.21 -38.31 -76.31
N GLU A 71 -12.69 -39.47 -75.86
CA GLU A 71 -14.10 -39.90 -75.89
C GLU A 71 -15.05 -38.90 -75.23
N ASN A 72 -14.60 -38.16 -74.21
CA ASN A 72 -15.43 -37.23 -73.44
C ASN A 72 -15.31 -35.78 -73.95
N GLN A 73 -14.41 -35.52 -74.90
CA GLN A 73 -14.10 -34.18 -75.41
C GLN A 73 -14.40 -34.03 -76.92
N ILE A 74 -14.47 -35.14 -77.67
CA ILE A 74 -14.77 -35.15 -79.10
C ILE A 74 -16.20 -35.62 -79.34
N ASP A 75 -16.92 -34.86 -80.16
CA ASP A 75 -18.21 -35.26 -80.70
C ASP A 75 -18.01 -36.25 -81.85
N THR A 76 -18.03 -37.54 -81.52
CA THR A 76 -17.88 -38.65 -82.48
C THR A 76 -19.01 -38.70 -83.50
N LEU A 77 -20.21 -38.27 -83.14
CA LEU A 77 -21.37 -38.25 -84.04
C LEU A 77 -21.22 -37.17 -85.12
N LYS A 78 -20.74 -35.99 -84.74
CA LYS A 78 -20.45 -34.93 -85.71
C LYS A 78 -19.32 -35.31 -86.66
N CYS A 79 -18.26 -35.95 -86.15
CA CYS A 79 -17.19 -36.49 -86.99
C CYS A 79 -17.71 -37.57 -87.95
N TYR A 80 -18.57 -38.45 -87.46
CA TYR A 80 -19.19 -39.51 -88.28
C TYR A 80 -19.96 -38.93 -89.46
N ASN A 81 -20.88 -37.98 -89.21
CA ASN A 81 -21.68 -37.37 -90.27
C ASN A 81 -20.80 -36.63 -91.30
N MET A 82 -19.77 -35.92 -90.85
CA MET A 82 -18.85 -35.19 -91.73
C MET A 82 -18.03 -36.11 -92.65
N LEU A 83 -17.72 -37.33 -92.22
CA LEU A 83 -17.00 -38.32 -93.03
C LEU A 83 -17.94 -39.01 -94.03
N VAL A 84 -19.16 -39.35 -93.60
CA VAL A 84 -20.18 -39.92 -94.48
C VAL A 84 -20.57 -38.95 -95.59
N ASP A 85 -20.75 -37.66 -95.28
CA ASP A 85 -21.05 -36.60 -96.26
C ASP A 85 -19.95 -36.42 -97.31
N ARG A 86 -18.72 -36.85 -97.02
CA ARG A 86 -17.56 -36.81 -97.94
C ARG A 86 -17.38 -38.08 -98.76
N GLY A 87 -18.32 -39.03 -98.67
CA GLY A 87 -18.34 -40.25 -99.47
C GLY A 87 -17.57 -41.43 -98.87
N PHE A 88 -17.23 -41.39 -97.57
CA PHE A 88 -16.65 -42.55 -96.89
C PHE A 88 -17.73 -43.58 -96.55
N THR A 89 -17.37 -44.87 -96.62
CA THR A 89 -18.28 -45.95 -96.21
C THR A 89 -18.50 -45.90 -94.69
N PRO A 90 -19.68 -46.25 -94.16
CA PRO A 90 -19.95 -46.28 -92.72
C PRO A 90 -18.88 -47.04 -91.91
N ALA A 91 -18.45 -48.21 -92.38
CA ALA A 91 -17.42 -49.02 -91.72
C ALA A 91 -16.01 -48.39 -91.74
N GLN A 92 -15.68 -47.65 -92.80
CA GLN A 92 -14.40 -46.93 -92.88
C GLN A 92 -14.40 -45.72 -91.95
N THR A 93 -15.55 -45.06 -91.83
CA THR A 93 -15.73 -43.89 -90.96
C THR A 93 -15.57 -44.26 -89.49
N GLU A 94 -16.18 -45.37 -89.04
CA GLU A 94 -16.03 -45.90 -87.69
C GLU A 94 -14.56 -46.20 -87.35
N LEU A 95 -13.85 -46.92 -88.24
CA LEU A 95 -12.43 -47.22 -88.06
C LEU A 95 -11.54 -45.97 -88.01
N VAL A 96 -11.81 -44.96 -88.85
CA VAL A 96 -11.03 -43.71 -88.84
C VAL A 96 -11.27 -42.94 -87.54
N ILE A 97 -12.49 -42.94 -87.02
CA ILE A 97 -12.84 -42.29 -85.76
C ILE A 97 -12.17 -43.03 -84.59
N ASP A 98 -12.23 -44.35 -84.55
CA ASP A 98 -11.58 -45.14 -83.50
C ASP A 98 -10.06 -44.93 -83.48
N LEU A 99 -9.42 -44.96 -84.65
CA LEU A 99 -7.99 -44.74 -84.79
C LEU A 99 -7.61 -43.30 -84.41
N LEU A 100 -8.43 -42.32 -84.76
CA LEU A 100 -8.26 -40.93 -84.35
C LEU A 100 -8.36 -40.79 -82.82
N LEU A 101 -9.38 -41.39 -82.20
CA LEU A 101 -9.58 -41.38 -80.76
C LEU A 101 -8.40 -42.04 -80.03
N GLU A 102 -7.96 -43.21 -80.50
CA GLU A 102 -6.81 -43.91 -79.92
C GLU A 102 -5.52 -43.09 -80.03
N THR A 103 -5.24 -42.54 -81.21
CA THR A 103 -4.06 -41.72 -81.47
C THR A 103 -4.06 -40.47 -80.60
N LEU A 104 -5.20 -39.80 -80.47
CA LEU A 104 -5.31 -38.60 -79.67
C LEU A 104 -5.22 -38.91 -78.17
N ASN A 105 -5.81 -40.02 -77.72
CA ASN A 105 -5.72 -40.44 -76.33
C ASN A 105 -4.27 -40.78 -75.94
N LYS A 106 -3.55 -41.50 -76.82
CA LYS A 106 -2.16 -41.91 -76.60
C LYS A 106 -1.18 -40.74 -76.66
N ASN A 107 -1.29 -39.87 -77.66
CA ASN A 107 -0.29 -38.84 -77.89
C ASN A 107 -0.58 -37.54 -77.13
N PHE A 108 -1.84 -37.11 -77.10
CA PHE A 108 -2.22 -35.83 -76.51
C PHE A 108 -2.73 -35.99 -75.08
N PHE A 109 -3.80 -36.76 -74.86
CA PHE A 109 -4.42 -36.84 -73.54
C PHE A 109 -3.54 -37.54 -72.50
N SER A 110 -2.73 -38.53 -72.88
CA SER A 110 -1.79 -39.16 -71.95
C SER A 110 -0.78 -38.15 -71.38
N SER A 111 -0.19 -37.30 -72.24
CA SER A 111 0.78 -36.29 -71.84
C SER A 111 0.09 -35.14 -71.09
N TYR A 112 -1.03 -34.65 -71.63
CA TYR A 112 -1.82 -33.59 -71.03
C TYR A 112 -2.30 -33.95 -69.62
N ASN A 113 -2.91 -35.14 -69.45
CA ASN A 113 -3.39 -35.58 -68.14
C ASN A 113 -2.23 -35.78 -67.16
N ASN A 114 -1.09 -36.33 -67.62
CA ASN A 114 0.04 -36.54 -66.71
C ASN A 114 0.55 -35.20 -66.15
N VAL A 115 0.81 -34.22 -67.01
CA VAL A 115 1.30 -32.90 -66.58
C VAL A 115 0.24 -32.13 -65.80
N PHE A 116 -1.01 -32.13 -66.27
CA PHE A 116 -2.09 -31.37 -65.64
C PHE A 116 -2.48 -31.94 -64.28
N LEU A 117 -2.70 -33.27 -64.19
CA LEU A 117 -3.04 -33.92 -62.92
C LEU A 117 -1.89 -33.81 -61.92
N GLN A 118 -0.63 -33.93 -62.37
CA GLN A 118 0.52 -33.77 -61.50
C GLN A 118 0.63 -32.34 -60.96
N ASN A 119 0.50 -31.31 -61.80
CA ASN A 119 0.59 -29.93 -61.37
C ASN A 119 -0.54 -29.55 -60.42
N MET A 120 -1.76 -29.98 -60.73
CA MET A 120 -2.92 -29.71 -59.89
C MET A 120 -2.85 -30.47 -58.55
N GLU A 121 -2.40 -31.72 -58.55
CA GLU A 121 -2.17 -32.47 -57.30
C GLU A 121 -1.09 -31.78 -56.46
N LEU A 122 0.02 -31.35 -57.08
CA LEU A 122 1.08 -30.62 -56.40
C LEU A 122 0.57 -29.29 -55.81
N GLU A 123 -0.26 -28.56 -56.56
CA GLU A 123 -0.85 -27.29 -56.11
C GLU A 123 -1.85 -27.52 -54.97
N ASN A 124 -2.69 -28.56 -55.06
CA ASN A 124 -3.62 -28.93 -54.01
C ASN A 124 -2.88 -29.31 -52.72
N GLN A 125 -1.87 -30.18 -52.82
CA GLN A 125 -1.04 -30.57 -51.68
C GLN A 125 -0.30 -29.37 -51.08
N SER A 126 0.23 -28.47 -51.91
CA SER A 126 0.86 -27.22 -51.46
C SER A 126 -0.12 -26.32 -50.71
N HIS A 127 -1.34 -26.17 -51.23
CA HIS A 127 -2.39 -25.39 -50.57
C HIS A 127 -2.76 -25.96 -49.20
N LEU A 128 -2.95 -27.29 -49.12
CA LEU A 128 -3.23 -27.96 -47.84
C LEU A 128 -2.05 -27.85 -46.87
N PHE A 129 -0.82 -27.95 -47.36
CA PHE A 129 0.37 -27.77 -46.54
C PHE A 129 0.47 -26.33 -45.99
N HIS A 130 0.19 -25.32 -46.82
CA HIS A 130 0.15 -23.93 -46.36
C HIS A 130 -0.99 -23.66 -45.37
N ALA A 131 -2.16 -24.27 -45.58
CA ALA A 131 -3.26 -24.20 -44.61
C ALA A 131 -2.82 -24.80 -43.26
N ALA A 132 -2.23 -25.99 -43.26
CA ALA A 132 -1.66 -26.62 -42.07
C ALA A 132 -0.59 -25.77 -41.38
N GLU A 133 0.32 -25.19 -42.17
CA GLU A 133 1.40 -24.35 -41.68
C GLU A 133 0.86 -23.10 -40.97
N THR A 134 -0.11 -22.42 -41.59
CA THR A 134 -0.73 -21.23 -41.00
C THR A 134 -1.50 -21.55 -39.73
N GLU A 135 -2.19 -22.69 -39.67
CA GLU A 135 -2.85 -23.15 -38.46
C GLU A 135 -1.86 -23.51 -37.36
N LEU A 136 -0.77 -24.21 -37.69
CA LEU A 136 0.28 -24.52 -36.72
C LEU A 136 0.93 -23.25 -36.16
N LYS A 137 1.23 -22.27 -37.02
CA LYS A 137 1.74 -20.96 -36.61
C LYS A 137 0.76 -20.25 -35.68
N TYR A 138 -0.53 -20.25 -36.03
CA TYR A 138 -1.57 -19.66 -35.20
C TYR A 138 -1.68 -20.36 -33.84
N ALA A 139 -1.66 -21.69 -33.81
CA ALA A 139 -1.70 -22.47 -32.57
C ALA A 139 -0.49 -22.17 -31.66
N ILE A 140 0.71 -22.06 -32.22
CA ILE A 140 1.91 -21.69 -31.48
C ILE A 140 1.80 -20.25 -30.92
N GLN A 141 1.35 -19.30 -31.74
CA GLN A 141 1.16 -17.91 -31.30
C GLN A 141 0.13 -17.81 -30.17
N THR A 142 -1.04 -18.42 -30.35
CA THR A 142 -2.08 -18.50 -29.31
C THR A 142 -1.56 -19.13 -28.01
N SER A 143 -0.78 -20.21 -28.11
CA SER A 143 -0.21 -20.87 -26.93
C SER A 143 0.78 -19.97 -26.21
N ARG A 144 1.66 -19.27 -26.95
CA ARG A 144 2.61 -18.31 -26.37
C ARG A 144 1.90 -17.13 -25.72
N ASP A 145 0.92 -16.55 -26.40
CA ASP A 145 0.15 -15.41 -25.86
C ASP A 145 -0.60 -15.81 -24.60
N SER A 146 -1.19 -17.01 -24.58
CA SER A 146 -1.83 -17.56 -23.37
C SER A 146 -0.85 -17.73 -22.22
N GLN A 147 0.36 -18.25 -22.47
CA GLN A 147 1.39 -18.42 -21.44
C GLN A 147 1.90 -17.08 -20.92
N LEU A 148 2.15 -16.12 -21.81
CA LEU A 148 2.58 -14.77 -21.44
C LEU A 148 1.51 -14.05 -20.62
N ASN A 149 0.23 -14.18 -21.00
CA ASN A 149 -0.87 -13.61 -20.24
C ASN A 149 -0.98 -14.24 -18.84
N ASP A 150 -0.84 -15.56 -18.72
CA ASP A 150 -0.85 -16.24 -17.42
C ASP A 150 0.31 -15.78 -16.53
N GLN A 151 1.52 -15.71 -17.08
CA GLN A 151 2.69 -15.15 -16.37
C GLN A 151 2.47 -13.70 -15.95
N HIS A 152 1.87 -12.88 -16.80
CA HIS A 152 1.55 -11.50 -16.48
C HIS A 152 0.54 -11.39 -15.33
N LEU A 153 -0.49 -12.24 -15.32
CA LEU A 153 -1.47 -12.31 -14.22
C LEU A 153 -0.82 -12.75 -12.90
N GLN A 154 0.09 -13.74 -12.95
CA GLN A 154 0.86 -14.16 -11.78
C GLN A 154 1.76 -13.04 -11.24
N LEU A 155 2.42 -12.30 -12.13
CA LEU A 155 3.24 -11.15 -11.75
C LEU A 155 2.39 -10.04 -11.12
N MET A 156 1.24 -9.70 -11.72
CA MET A 156 0.30 -8.73 -11.15
C MET A 156 -0.22 -9.17 -9.77
N LYS A 157 -0.45 -10.47 -9.58
CA LYS A 157 -0.80 -11.01 -8.26
C LYS A 157 0.34 -10.82 -7.26
N LEU A 158 1.57 -11.16 -7.63
CA LEU A 158 2.72 -11.01 -6.76
C LEU A 158 2.98 -9.56 -6.36
N ILE A 159 2.81 -8.61 -7.28
CA ILE A 159 2.92 -7.17 -6.96
C ILE A 159 1.87 -6.78 -5.94
N ARG A 160 0.60 -7.17 -6.14
CA ARG A 160 -0.47 -6.88 -5.18
C ARG A 160 -0.18 -7.49 -3.80
N ASP A 161 0.33 -8.71 -3.77
CA ASP A 161 0.67 -9.39 -2.52
C ASP A 161 1.84 -8.66 -1.83
N LEU A 162 2.83 -8.18 -2.58
CA LEU A 162 3.93 -7.36 -2.05
C LEU A 162 3.45 -6.02 -1.51
N ASP A 163 2.59 -5.32 -2.24
CA ASP A 163 2.01 -4.04 -1.81
C ASP A 163 1.19 -4.23 -0.53
N SER A 164 0.39 -5.29 -0.45
CA SER A 164 -0.36 -5.64 0.76
C SER A 164 0.55 -5.91 1.95
N LEU A 165 1.67 -6.62 1.75
CA LEU A 165 2.65 -6.87 2.81
C LEU A 165 3.35 -5.59 3.23
N GLN A 166 3.65 -4.69 2.29
CA GLN A 166 4.24 -3.39 2.58
C GLN A 166 3.29 -2.55 3.44
N ASP A 167 2.00 -2.54 3.12
CA ASP A 167 0.97 -1.84 3.89
C ASP A 167 0.82 -2.44 5.29
N GLU A 168 0.81 -3.77 5.42
CA GLU A 168 0.77 -4.45 6.71
C GLU A 168 1.99 -4.11 7.58
N ILE A 169 3.20 -4.11 7.01
CA ILE A 169 4.42 -3.72 7.72
C ILE A 169 4.34 -2.24 8.14
N ASN A 170 3.89 -1.36 7.25
CA ASN A 170 3.72 0.05 7.58
C ASN A 170 2.71 0.25 8.71
N GLU A 171 1.59 -0.47 8.67
CA GLU A 171 0.59 -0.46 9.73
C GLU A 171 1.18 -0.94 11.06
N LEU A 172 1.92 -2.05 11.06
CA LEU A 172 2.60 -2.57 12.25
C LEU A 172 3.61 -1.56 12.81
N ILE A 173 4.40 -0.90 11.95
CA ILE A 173 5.36 0.14 12.38
C ILE A 173 4.63 1.32 13.02
N ILE A 174 3.56 1.81 12.40
CA ILE A 174 2.80 2.96 12.93
C ILE A 174 2.11 2.58 14.25
N ASN A 175 1.45 1.42 14.29
CA ASN A 175 0.72 0.98 15.47
C ASN A 175 1.65 0.61 16.61
N LEU A 176 2.57 -0.34 16.46
CA LEU A 176 3.43 -0.76 17.57
C LEU A 176 4.42 0.36 17.92
N LEU A 177 5.27 0.78 16.99
CA LEU A 177 6.40 1.64 17.37
C LEU A 177 5.93 3.04 17.75
N GLN A 178 5.05 3.67 16.96
CA GLN A 178 4.69 5.05 17.25
C GLN A 178 3.64 5.17 18.34
N LYS A 179 2.62 4.31 18.36
CA LYS A 179 1.56 4.40 19.37
C LYS A 179 2.09 3.94 20.72
N ASP A 180 2.74 2.78 20.81
CA ASP A 180 3.21 2.28 22.11
C ASP A 180 4.30 3.19 22.67
N SER A 181 5.24 3.67 21.85
CA SER A 181 6.23 4.65 22.31
C SER A 181 5.60 5.96 22.80
N LYS A 182 4.55 6.47 22.12
CA LYS A 182 3.82 7.66 22.59
C LYS A 182 3.07 7.40 23.88
N VAL A 183 2.49 6.20 24.05
CA VAL A 183 1.80 5.80 25.28
C VAL A 183 2.80 5.72 26.43
N ASP A 184 3.94 5.04 26.24
CA ASP A 184 5.00 4.92 27.25
C ASP A 184 5.57 6.28 27.63
N PHE A 185 5.84 7.14 26.66
CA PHE A 185 6.33 8.51 26.91
C PHE A 185 5.31 9.33 27.70
N ASN A 186 4.03 9.23 27.35
CA ASN A 186 2.98 9.92 28.09
C ASN A 186 2.85 9.36 29.51
N ASN A 187 2.95 8.04 29.68
CA ASN A 187 2.93 7.41 31.00
C ASN A 187 4.08 7.92 31.88
N GLN A 188 5.32 7.93 31.36
CA GLN A 188 6.47 8.51 32.07
C GLN A 188 6.28 9.99 32.41
N LYS A 189 5.67 10.78 31.51
CA LYS A 189 5.38 12.20 31.77
C LYS A 189 4.33 12.34 32.87
N THR A 190 3.29 11.52 32.87
CA THR A 190 2.26 11.52 33.92
C THR A 190 2.84 11.08 35.26
N GLU A 191 3.64 10.01 35.29
CA GLU A 191 4.34 9.55 36.50
C GLU A 191 5.25 10.64 37.06
N ASN A 192 6.08 11.28 36.22
CA ASN A 192 6.90 12.41 36.65
C ASN A 192 6.07 13.57 37.21
N THR A 193 4.96 13.90 36.56
CA THR A 193 4.07 14.98 37.03
C THR A 193 3.43 14.60 38.37
N LEU A 194 3.02 13.35 38.55
CA LEU A 194 2.47 12.85 39.81
C LEU A 194 3.53 12.85 40.93
N LEU A 195 4.76 12.44 40.63
CA LEU A 195 5.88 12.51 41.56
C LEU A 195 6.16 13.96 41.97
N GLN A 196 6.20 14.89 41.01
CA GLN A 196 6.37 16.32 41.32
C GLN A 196 5.22 16.86 42.17
N ARG A 197 3.97 16.48 41.88
CA ARG A 197 2.81 16.87 42.70
C ARG A 197 2.93 16.31 44.12
N LYS A 198 3.32 15.04 44.28
CA LYS A 198 3.55 14.43 45.60
C LYS A 198 4.60 15.21 46.37
N ILE A 199 5.76 15.49 45.77
CA ILE A 199 6.83 16.27 46.42
C ILE A 199 6.33 17.66 46.81
N LYS A 200 5.55 18.34 45.96
CA LYS A 200 4.97 19.65 46.29
C LYS A 200 3.98 19.59 47.45
N LEU A 201 3.14 18.55 47.52
CA LEU A 201 2.22 18.34 48.62
C LEU A 201 2.97 18.07 49.92
N GLU A 202 3.97 17.18 49.90
CA GLU A 202 4.82 16.89 51.06
C GLU A 202 5.57 18.14 51.53
N LEU A 203 6.05 18.97 50.60
CA LEU A 203 6.70 20.24 50.93
C LEU A 203 5.72 21.25 51.55
N SER A 204 4.50 21.35 51.01
CA SER A 204 3.44 22.21 51.55
C SER A 204 3.02 21.75 52.94
N ASP A 205 2.84 20.45 53.14
CA ASP A 205 2.51 19.86 54.43
C ASP A 205 3.63 20.10 55.45
N CYS A 206 4.89 19.93 55.05
CA CYS A 206 6.04 20.24 55.89
C CYS A 206 6.08 21.73 56.24
N THR A 207 5.88 22.61 55.27
CA THR A 207 5.84 24.07 55.47
C THR A 207 4.73 24.46 56.44
N ASN A 208 3.53 23.90 56.28
CA ASN A 208 2.40 24.15 57.18
C ASN A 208 2.67 23.59 58.59
N LYS A 209 3.26 22.40 58.70
CA LYS A 209 3.71 21.83 59.99
C LYS A 209 4.77 22.70 60.66
N ILE A 210 5.72 23.26 59.91
CA ILE A 210 6.74 24.17 60.45
C ILE A 210 6.08 25.48 60.88
N ALA A 211 5.21 26.08 60.06
CA ALA A 211 4.53 27.32 60.38
C ALA A 211 3.65 27.19 61.63
N THR A 212 2.89 26.10 61.76
CA THR A 212 2.06 25.82 62.96
C THR A 212 2.91 25.56 64.19
N LYS A 213 4.01 24.79 64.10
CA LYS A 213 4.94 24.59 65.22
C LYS A 213 5.66 25.88 65.61
N MET A 214 6.14 26.67 64.66
CA MET A 214 6.80 27.96 64.90
C MET A 214 5.84 28.97 65.51
N LEU A 215 4.63 29.11 64.96
CA LEU A 215 3.60 30.01 65.49
C LEU A 215 3.11 29.55 66.87
N GLY A 216 2.97 28.23 67.07
CA GLY A 216 2.63 27.65 68.37
C GLY A 216 3.70 27.90 69.42
N ASN A 217 4.97 27.70 69.07
CA ASN A 217 6.11 27.98 69.95
C ASN A 217 6.21 29.48 70.26
N ALA A 218 6.13 30.35 69.25
CA ALA A 218 6.16 31.81 69.44
C ALA A 218 4.98 32.30 70.29
N ARG A 219 3.78 31.76 70.08
CA ARG A 219 2.60 32.10 70.90
C ARG A 219 2.74 31.57 72.33
N SER A 220 3.32 30.38 72.52
CA SER A 220 3.62 29.83 73.84
C SER A 220 4.71 30.60 74.57
N GLU A 221 5.73 31.10 73.86
CA GLU A 221 6.75 31.99 74.42
C GLU A 221 6.13 33.33 74.82
N ILE A 222 5.28 33.93 73.99
CA ILE A 222 4.57 35.17 74.34
C ILE A 222 3.66 34.96 75.56
N GLU A 223 2.97 33.82 75.65
CA GLU A 223 2.13 33.50 76.80
C GLU A 223 2.95 33.26 78.07
N SER A 224 4.11 32.60 77.95
CA SER A 224 5.02 32.41 79.08
C SER A 224 5.60 33.73 79.59
N LEU A 225 5.95 34.65 78.68
CA LEU A 225 6.39 36.01 79.03
C LEU A 225 5.26 36.79 79.73
N ARG A 226 4.02 36.69 79.26
CA ARG A 226 2.86 37.31 79.93
C ARG A 226 2.66 36.78 81.35
N TRP A 227 2.78 35.46 81.53
CA TRP A 227 2.64 34.83 82.84
C TRP A 227 3.75 35.27 83.81
N GLN A 228 4.98 35.36 83.34
CA GLN A 228 6.12 35.75 84.17
C GLN A 228 6.11 37.25 84.51
N THR A 229 5.72 38.11 83.58
CA THR A 229 5.67 39.57 83.79
C THR A 229 4.57 40.00 84.75
N THR A 230 3.38 39.41 84.66
CA THR A 230 2.29 39.67 85.63
C THR A 230 2.63 39.18 87.03
N ARG A 231 3.17 37.96 87.14
CA ARG A 231 3.61 37.42 88.43
C ARG A 231 4.74 38.24 89.06
N SER A 232 5.73 38.66 88.27
CA SER A 232 6.87 39.46 88.75
C SER A 232 6.47 40.91 89.08
N GLY A 233 5.63 41.54 88.27
CA GLY A 233 5.13 42.90 88.50
C GLY A 233 4.31 43.02 89.78
N LEU A 234 3.45 42.04 90.07
CA LEU A 234 2.70 41.98 91.34
C LEU A 234 3.64 41.95 92.56
N LEU A 235 4.70 41.13 92.50
CA LEU A 235 5.69 41.05 93.58
C LEU A 235 6.43 42.37 93.78
N ALA A 236 6.83 43.05 92.70
CA ALA A 236 7.50 44.34 92.77
C ALA A 236 6.64 45.43 93.44
N ILE A 237 5.34 45.49 93.12
CA ILE A 237 4.39 46.44 93.73
C ILE A 237 4.20 46.14 95.22
N LEU A 238 4.06 44.87 95.61
CA LEU A 238 3.97 44.49 97.03
C LEU A 238 5.22 44.90 97.81
N ILE A 239 6.40 44.67 97.26
CA ILE A 239 7.68 45.07 97.86
C ILE A 239 7.72 46.60 98.00
N LEU A 240 7.34 47.36 96.96
CA LEU A 240 7.32 48.82 97.00
C LEU A 240 6.43 49.36 98.13
N VAL A 241 5.21 48.83 98.26
CA VAL A 241 4.28 49.21 99.34
C VAL A 241 4.89 48.91 100.71
N PHE A 242 5.51 47.73 100.86
CA PHE A 242 6.18 47.35 102.10
C PHE A 242 7.36 48.28 102.42
N PHE A 243 8.15 48.67 101.41
CA PHE A 243 9.27 49.60 101.57
C PHE A 243 8.80 51.01 101.92
N ILE A 244 7.72 51.51 101.32
CA ILE A 244 7.16 52.83 101.66
C ILE A 244 6.63 52.81 103.10
N MET A 245 5.88 51.77 103.47
CA MET A 245 5.35 51.63 104.83
C MET A 245 6.47 51.47 105.87
N GLY A 246 7.47 50.62 105.57
CA GLY A 246 8.64 50.40 106.41
C GLY A 246 9.52 51.64 106.53
N GLY A 247 9.80 52.33 105.42
CA GLY A 247 10.57 53.56 105.38
C GLY A 247 9.87 54.71 106.12
N ALA A 248 8.56 54.87 105.98
CA ALA A 248 7.80 55.85 106.74
C ALA A 248 7.79 55.54 108.24
N SER A 249 7.71 54.26 108.63
CA SER A 249 7.80 53.87 110.04
C SER A 249 9.22 54.08 110.61
N PHE A 250 10.25 53.85 109.82
CA PHE A 250 11.64 54.04 110.24
C PHE A 250 11.98 55.53 110.36
N ALA A 251 11.54 56.34 109.39
CA ALA A 251 11.65 57.79 109.43
C ALA A 251 10.94 58.37 110.66
N ARG A 252 9.70 57.94 110.95
CA ARG A 252 8.97 58.35 112.17
C ARG A 252 9.71 57.96 113.46
N LYS A 253 10.37 56.80 113.50
CA LYS A 253 11.18 56.40 114.67
C LYS A 253 12.46 57.21 114.83
N LEU A 254 13.07 57.67 113.74
CA LEU A 254 14.25 58.53 113.76
C LEU A 254 13.91 59.97 114.17
N THR A 255 12.80 60.53 113.70
CA THR A 255 12.36 61.88 114.12
C THR A 255 11.99 61.92 115.60
N ALA A 256 11.36 60.86 116.12
CA ALA A 256 11.06 60.75 117.56
C ALA A 256 12.33 60.68 118.44
N GLN A 257 13.48 60.24 117.92
CA GLN A 257 14.74 60.28 118.67
C GLN A 257 15.46 61.64 118.56
N HIS A 258 15.20 62.43 117.52
CA HIS A 258 15.73 63.79 117.40
C HIS A 258 14.99 64.75 118.34
N ASP A 259 13.68 64.57 118.50
CA ASP A 259 12.86 65.39 119.41
C ASP A 259 13.15 65.10 120.91
N GLU A 260 13.60 63.89 121.27
CA GLU A 260 14.05 63.57 122.64
C GLU A 260 15.47 64.07 122.97
N ALA A 261 16.27 64.48 121.97
CA ALA A 261 17.63 64.98 122.17
C ALA A 261 17.68 66.50 122.46
N GLU A 262 16.76 67.30 121.91
CA GLU A 262 16.77 68.76 122.09
C GLU A 262 16.17 69.23 123.43
N LEU A 263 15.39 68.40 124.12
CA LEU A 263 14.77 68.74 125.42
C LEU A 263 15.67 68.55 126.64
N LYS A 264 16.92 68.07 126.48
CA LYS A 264 17.85 67.82 127.61
C LYS A 264 19.05 68.77 127.71
N GLU A 265 19.23 69.70 126.76
CA GLU A 265 20.40 70.60 126.76
C GLU A 265 20.11 72.03 127.26
N SER A 266 18.86 72.38 127.56
CA SER A 266 18.47 73.76 127.96
C SER A 266 18.39 74.03 129.47
N GLU A 267 18.81 73.10 130.34
CA GLU A 267 18.78 73.24 131.80
C GLU A 267 20.18 73.05 132.44
N ALA A 268 21.19 73.85 132.05
CA ALA A 268 22.43 74.00 132.83
C ALA A 268 23.36 75.15 132.33
N LYS A 269 23.13 76.38 132.80
CA LYS A 269 24.07 77.55 132.98
C LYS A 269 23.20 78.73 133.43
N GLU A 270 23.42 79.57 134.45
CA GLU A 270 24.53 80.03 135.34
C GLU A 270 23.88 81.10 136.30
N PRO A 271 24.54 82.01 137.10
CA PRO A 271 25.81 82.06 137.88
C PRO A 271 25.66 82.67 139.33
N GLU A 272 26.71 82.67 140.18
CA GLU A 272 27.25 83.87 140.91
C GLU A 272 28.39 83.59 141.95
N ILE A 273 29.57 84.19 141.70
CA ILE A 273 30.42 85.12 142.51
C ILE A 273 30.95 84.80 143.96
N THR A 274 32.31 84.81 144.04
CA THR A 274 33.30 85.11 145.12
C THR A 274 33.30 84.38 146.47
N GLN A 275 34.37 83.63 146.78
CA GLN A 275 35.70 84.11 147.24
C GLN A 275 36.79 83.14 146.79
#